data_AF-A0A965CP97-F1
#
_entry.id   AF-A0A965CP97-F1
#
_cell.length_a   1.000
_cell.length_b   1.000
_cell.length_c   1.000
_cell.angle_alpha   90.00
_cell.angle_beta   90.00
_cell.angle_gamma   90.00
#
_symmetry.space_group_name_H-M   'P 1'
#
loop_
_entity.id
_entity.type
_entity.pdbx_description
1 polymer ?
#
loop_
_entity_poly.entity_id
_entity_poly.type
_entity_poly.pdbx_seq_one_letter_code
_entity_poly.pdbx_strand_id
1 'polypeptide(L)' 'MSDLPPYLSLSERIWYYAFRILCGAIFFFLVFPLVVIIPLSFNAVPFFTFTKEMLAFDPAGYSLKWYEDFFT' A
#
# COMPACT_ATOMS: atom_id res chain seq x y z
N MET A 1 -8.30 -23.96 0.19
CA MET A 1 -7.10 -24.06 1.04
C MET A 1 -6.96 -25.51 1.42
N SER A 2 -5.83 -26.15 1.13
CA SER A 2 -5.55 -27.48 1.64
C SER A 2 -5.53 -27.43 3.17
N ASP A 3 -6.30 -28.29 3.83
CA ASP A 3 -6.30 -28.36 5.28
C ASP A 3 -4.90 -28.68 5.81
N LEU A 4 -4.54 -28.07 6.94
CA LEU A 4 -3.30 -28.38 7.62
C LEU A 4 -3.34 -29.85 8.07
N PRO A 5 -2.30 -30.64 7.80
CA PRO A 5 -2.27 -32.05 8.19
C PRO A 5 -2.67 -32.27 9.66
N PRO A 6 -3.44 -33.34 9.95
CA PRO A 6 -4.01 -33.56 11.29
C PRO A 6 -2.96 -33.92 12.34
N TYR A 7 -1.76 -34.32 11.93
CA TYR A 7 -0.65 -34.66 12.83
C TYR A 7 0.19 -33.44 13.28
N LEU A 8 -0.10 -32.23 12.77
CA LEU A 8 0.62 -31.02 13.18
C LEU A 8 0.29 -30.66 14.63
N SER A 9 1.34 -30.50 15.43
CA SER A 9 1.24 -29.95 16.78
C SER A 9 0.74 -28.49 16.76
N LEU A 10 0.25 -28.02 17.90
CA LEU A 10 -0.28 -26.66 18.04
C LEU A 10 0.76 -25.60 17.70
N SER A 11 2.02 -25.80 18.10
CA SER A 11 3.14 -24.89 17.83
C SER A 11 3.44 -24.79 16.33
N GLU A 12 3.44 -25.91 15.61
CA GLU A 12 3.67 -25.92 14.17
C GLU A 12 2.54 -25.22 13.40
N ARG A 13 1.28 -25.39 13.84
CA ARG A 13 0.14 -24.65 13.26
C ARG A 13 0.28 -23.14 13.47
N ILE A 14 0.67 -22.71 14.68
CA ILE A 14 0.89 -21.29 14.99
C ILE A 14 2.02 -20.75 14.12
N TRP A 15 3.16 -21.47 14.04
CA TRP A 15 4.31 -21.05 13.24
C TRP A 15 3.98 -20.90 11.76
N TYR A 16 3.20 -21.83 11.19
CA TYR A 16 2.73 -21.76 9.80
C TYR A 16 2.02 -20.44 9.50
N TYR A 17 1.08 -20.01 10.36
CA TYR A 17 0.37 -18.75 10.15
C TYR A 17 1.23 -17.54 10.49
N ALA A 18 1.99 -17.58 11.58
CA ALA A 18 2.87 -16.49 11.99
C ALA A 18 3.90 -16.15 10.91
N PHE A 19 4.52 -17.17 10.31
CA PHE A 19 5.47 -16.99 9.21
C PHE A 19 4.81 -16.32 8.00
N ARG A 20 3.60 -16.74 7.61
CA ARG A 20 2.88 -16.16 6.47
C ARG A 20 2.47 -14.71 6.73
N ILE A 21 2.02 -14.40 7.95
CA ILE A 21 1.71 -13.02 8.36
C ILE A 21 2.98 -12.17 8.30
N LEU A 22 4.11 -12.68 8.81
CA LEU A 22 5.39 -11.99 8.77
C LEU A 22 5.84 -11.72 7.33
N CYS A 23 5.79 -12.71 6.45
CA CYS A 23 6.10 -12.53 5.03
C CYS A 23 5.19 -11.47 4.39
N GLY A 24 3.88 -11.54 4.66
CA GLY A 24 2.92 -10.55 4.18
C GLY A 24 3.24 -9.13 4.68
N ALA A 25 3.59 -8.99 5.96
CA ALA A 25 3.97 -7.71 6.56
C ALA A 25 5.28 -7.16 5.96
N ILE A 26 6.28 -8.02 5.73
CA ILE A 26 7.54 -7.63 5.08
C ILE A 26 7.27 -7.17 3.65
N PHE A 27 6.50 -7.92 2.86
CA PHE A 27 6.18 -7.51 1.49
C PHE A 27 5.37 -6.22 1.45
N PHE A 28 4.41 -6.05 2.36
CA PHE A 28 3.69 -4.79 2.50
C PHE A 28 4.63 -3.65 2.85
N PHE A 29 5.53 -3.83 3.81
CA PHE A 29 6.51 -2.81 4.21
C PHE A 29 7.42 -2.40 3.04
N LEU A 30 7.88 -3.36 2.23
CA LEU A 30 8.71 -3.08 1.06
C LEU A 30 7.98 -2.28 -0.02
N VAL A 31 6.66 -2.49 -0.17
CA VAL A 31 5.82 -1.79 -1.15
C VAL A 31 5.16 -0.53 -0.56
N PHE A 32 5.14 -0.37 0.77
CA PHE A 32 4.49 0.72 1.50
C PHE A 32 4.81 2.12 0.95
N PRO A 33 6.07 2.50 0.67
CA PRO A 33 6.35 3.83 0.12
C PRO A 33 5.64 4.07 -1.23
N LEU A 34 5.48 3.04 -2.07
CA LEU A 34 4.76 3.17 -3.34
C LEU A 34 3.28 3.48 -3.11
N VAL A 35 2.65 2.85 -2.10
CA VAL A 35 1.25 3.11 -1.74
C VAL A 35 1.03 4.56 -1.32
N VAL A 36 2.02 5.20 -0.70
CA VAL A 36 1.97 6.63 -0.31
C VAL A 36 2.24 7.55 -1.50
N ILE A 37 3.17 7.19 -2.38
CA ILE A 37 3.55 8.01 -3.53
C ILE A 37 2.46 8.03 -4.61
N ILE A 38 1.75 6.93 -4.84
CA ILE A 38 0.69 6.83 -5.86
C ILE A 38 -0.38 7.94 -5.70
N PRO A 39 -1.07 8.12 -4.55
CA PRO A 39 -2.05 9.20 -4.41
C PRO A 39 -1.41 10.58 -4.53
N LEU A 40 -0.21 10.78 -3.97
CA LEU A 40 0.52 12.05 -4.05
C LEU A 40 0.96 12.41 -5.47
N SER A 41 1.09 11.44 -6.38
CA SER A 41 1.38 11.71 -7.79
C SER A 41 0.25 12.44 -8.52
N PHE A 42 -0.97 12.39 -7.98
CA PHE A 42 -2.13 13.13 -8.48
C PHE A 42 -2.29 14.51 -7.81
N ASN A 43 -1.29 15.04 -7.11
CA ASN A 43 -1.45 16.29 -6.38
C ASN A 43 -1.55 17.52 -7.31
N ALA A 44 -2.50 18.42 -7.03
CA ALA A 44 -2.65 19.68 -7.76
C ALA A 44 -1.54 20.72 -7.48
N VAL A 45 -0.85 20.64 -6.34
CA VAL A 45 0.26 21.52 -5.97
C VAL A 45 1.62 20.89 -6.28
N PRO A 46 2.70 21.69 -6.48
CA PRO A 46 4.05 21.20 -6.79
C PRO A 46 4.78 20.49 -5.64
N PHE A 47 4.10 20.16 -4.56
CA PHE A 47 4.69 19.52 -3.38
C PHE A 47 4.01 18.19 -3.11
N PHE A 48 4.81 17.14 -2.84
CA PHE A 48 4.31 15.80 -2.47
C PHE A 48 3.85 15.76 -1.01
N THR A 49 2.81 16.53 -0.68
CA THR A 49 2.22 16.60 0.66
C THR A 49 0.71 16.33 0.59
N PHE A 50 0.16 15.70 1.62
CA PHE A 50 -1.29 15.52 1.72
C PHE A 50 -1.94 16.87 2.05
N THR A 51 -2.59 17.49 1.07
CA THR A 51 -3.33 18.75 1.27
C THR A 51 -4.68 18.49 1.95
N LYS A 52 -5.31 19.55 2.47
CA LYS A 52 -6.63 19.44 3.11
C LYS A 52 -7.68 18.98 2.10
N GLU A 53 -7.58 19.44 0.87
CA GLU A 53 -8.46 19.14 -0.25
C GLU A 53 -8.34 17.66 -0.63
N MET A 54 -7.12 17.11 -0.72
CA MET A 54 -6.92 15.68 -0.97
C MET A 54 -7.52 14.81 0.15
N LEU A 55 -7.29 15.19 1.42
CA LEU A 55 -7.83 14.46 2.58
C LEU A 55 -9.36 14.58 2.69
N ALA A 56 -9.93 15.68 2.22
CA ALA A 56 -11.37 15.90 2.13
C ALA A 56 -12.01 15.24 0.88
N PHE A 57 -11.20 14.57 0.04
CA PHE A 57 -11.61 14.05 -1.27
C PHE A 57 -12.24 15.11 -2.18
N ASP A 58 -11.80 16.36 -2.06
CA ASP A 58 -12.21 17.45 -2.93
C ASP A 58 -11.48 17.31 -4.28
N PRO A 59 -12.21 17.27 -5.42
CA PRO A 59 -11.62 17.24 -6.75
C PRO A 59 -10.58 18.34 -7.01
N ALA A 60 -10.70 19.50 -6.36
CA ALA A 60 -9.74 20.60 -6.50
C ALA A 60 -8.32 20.25 -6.01
N GLY A 61 -8.19 19.23 -5.15
CA GLY A 61 -6.90 18.74 -4.66
C GLY A 61 -6.15 17.83 -5.64
N TYR A 62 -6.78 17.41 -6.74
CA TYR A 62 -6.23 16.42 -7.67
C TYR A 62 -5.94 17.01 -9.05
N SER A 63 -4.84 16.59 -9.70
CA SER A 63 -4.46 17.01 -11.05
C SER A 63 -3.69 15.92 -11.80
N LEU A 64 -3.85 15.87 -13.12
CA LEU A 64 -3.06 15.05 -14.04
C LEU A 64 -1.91 15.80 -14.71
N LYS A 65 -1.72 17.08 -14.36
CA LYS A 65 -0.71 17.96 -14.97
C LYS A 65 0.67 17.30 -15.06
N TRP A 66 1.11 16.61 -14.00
CA TRP A 66 2.42 15.95 -13.98
C TRP A 66 2.57 14.84 -15.03
N TYR A 67 1.48 14.12 -15.31
CA TYR A 67 1.46 13.09 -16.35
C TYR A 67 1.43 13.73 -17.73
N GLU A 68 0.63 14.78 -17.93
CA GLU A 68 0.56 15.54 -19.17
C GLU A 68 1.92 16.16 -19.52
N ASP A 69 2.57 16.81 -18.55
CA ASP A 69 3.90 17.41 -18.67
C ASP A 69 5.01 16.36 -18.92
N PHE A 70 4.81 15.11 -18.49
CA PHE A 70 5.77 14.02 -18.73
C PHE A 70 5.70 13.45 -20.15
N PHE A 71 4.50 13.41 -20.75
CA PHE A 71 4.25 12.84 -22.07
C PHE A 71 4.23 13.87 -23.21
N THR A 72 4.33 15.16 -22.90
CA THR A 72 4.37 16.27 -23.87
C THR A 72 5.77 16.86 -23.93
#